data_AF-A0A833RMF8-F1
#
_entry.id   AF-A0A833RMF8-F1
#
_cell.length_a   1.000
_cell.length_b   1.000
_cell.length_c   1.000
_cell.angle_alpha   90.00
_cell.angle_beta   90.00
_cell.angle_gamma   90.00
#
_symmetry.space_group_name_H-M   'P 1'
#
loop_
_entity.id
_entity.type
_entity.pdbx_description
1 polymer ?
#
loop_
_entity_poly.entity_id
_entity_poly.type
_entity_poly.pdbx_seq_one_letter_code
_entity_poly.pdbx_strand_id
1 'polypeptide(L)'
;MKNTASVIDASVKDPIKTEKDVICALKTFTTVYRVKIENYSQLKHSYDLVINCGTFHLAGYEWTVDYFPRLFYFTNEVGLRIRLCTNINTSLKLDIQINLIDPSGRCLVVAKKKRTYYWRNDGEPITIMRKTKLESSKYINDDCFSFECIVTVTKWSHEPKYSEEEVSFW
;
A
#
# COMPACT_ATOMS: atom_id res chain seq x y z
N MET A 1 73.55 -43.22 -12.49
CA MET A 1 73.27 -42.30 -13.62
C MET A 1 71.86 -41.73 -13.44
N LYS A 2 71.75 -40.40 -13.32
CA LYS A 2 70.60 -39.49 -13.55
C LYS A 2 69.23 -39.87 -12.92
N ASN A 3 68.74 -39.11 -11.92
CA ASN A 3 67.77 -38.00 -12.03
C ASN A 3 66.42 -38.47 -12.61
N THR A 4 65.22 -38.24 -12.04
CA THR A 4 64.68 -36.99 -11.48
C THR A 4 63.33 -37.30 -10.80
N ALA A 5 62.94 -36.51 -9.80
CA ALA A 5 61.61 -36.49 -9.18
C ALA A 5 60.54 -35.85 -10.08
N SER A 6 59.26 -36.21 -9.90
CA SER A 6 58.14 -35.26 -10.02
C SER A 6 56.85 -35.84 -9.43
N VAL A 7 56.35 -35.23 -8.34
CA VAL A 7 55.28 -34.20 -8.28
C VAL A 7 53.94 -34.84 -7.93
N ILE A 8 53.60 -34.68 -6.66
CA ILE A 8 52.23 -34.60 -6.14
C ILE A 8 51.41 -33.63 -6.99
N ASP A 9 50.25 -34.04 -7.50
CA ASP A 9 49.22 -33.08 -7.83
C ASP A 9 47.90 -33.47 -7.17
N ALA A 10 47.56 -32.68 -6.16
CA ALA A 10 46.28 -32.72 -5.50
C ALA A 10 45.27 -32.14 -6.47
N SER A 11 44.48 -33.01 -7.12
CA SER A 11 43.34 -32.54 -7.89
C SER A 11 42.34 -31.91 -6.92
N VAL A 12 42.34 -30.58 -6.97
CA VAL A 12 41.47 -29.63 -6.30
C VAL A 12 40.03 -30.12 -6.43
N LYS A 13 39.40 -30.43 -5.30
CA LYS A 13 37.94 -30.47 -5.24
C LYS A 13 37.47 -29.06 -5.52
N ASP A 14 36.97 -28.82 -6.72
CA ASP A 14 36.28 -27.58 -7.04
C ASP A 14 35.20 -27.34 -5.96
N PRO A 15 35.19 -26.18 -5.29
CA PRO A 15 34.09 -25.84 -4.43
C PRO A 15 32.86 -25.69 -5.32
N ILE A 16 31.83 -26.49 -5.07
CA ILE A 16 30.48 -26.26 -5.58
C ILE A 16 30.12 -24.83 -5.19
N LYS A 17 30.22 -23.90 -6.13
CA LYS A 17 29.66 -22.57 -6.00
C LYS A 17 28.15 -22.78 -5.96
N THR A 18 27.58 -22.78 -4.76
CA THR A 18 26.14 -22.60 -4.57
C THR A 18 25.77 -21.24 -5.15
N GLU A 19 25.40 -21.25 -6.42
CA GLU A 19 24.69 -20.16 -7.07
C GLU A 19 23.39 -20.00 -6.29
N LYS A 20 23.33 -18.97 -5.44
CA LYS A 20 22.08 -18.59 -4.80
C LYS A 20 21.22 -18.01 -5.90
N ASP A 21 20.36 -18.85 -6.49
CA ASP A 21 19.27 -18.38 -7.33
C ASP A 21 18.54 -17.27 -6.58
N VAL A 22 18.72 -16.02 -7.01
CA VAL A 22 17.99 -14.89 -6.46
C VAL A 22 16.59 -15.00 -7.04
N ILE A 23 15.72 -15.75 -6.36
CA ILE A 23 14.31 -15.83 -6.73
C ILE A 23 13.70 -14.44 -6.49
N CYS A 24 13.52 -13.70 -7.59
CA CYS A 24 12.74 -12.47 -7.61
C CYS A 24 11.27 -12.84 -7.45
N ALA A 25 10.80 -12.95 -6.21
CA ALA A 25 9.42 -13.31 -5.89
C ALA A 25 8.61 -12.07 -5.52
N LEU A 26 7.41 -11.93 -6.08
CA LEU A 26 6.43 -10.95 -5.59
C LEU A 26 5.89 -11.42 -4.25
N LYS A 27 5.97 -10.55 -3.24
CA LYS A 27 5.32 -10.74 -1.94
C LYS A 27 4.12 -9.82 -1.85
N THR A 28 3.01 -10.40 -1.42
CA THR A 28 1.76 -9.68 -1.19
C THR A 28 1.45 -9.67 0.30
N PHE A 29 1.06 -8.51 0.81
CA PHE A 29 0.69 -8.29 2.20
C PHE A 29 -0.68 -7.62 2.22
N THR A 30 -1.61 -8.14 3.02
CA THR A 30 -2.96 -7.58 3.12
C THR A 30 -3.28 -7.23 4.57
N THR A 31 -3.97 -6.12 4.77
CA THR A 31 -4.54 -5.73 6.06
C THR A 31 -5.95 -5.18 5.89
N VAL A 32 -6.71 -5.19 7.00
CA VAL A 32 -8.01 -4.55 7.14
C VAL A 32 -7.90 -3.49 8.22
N TYR A 33 -8.04 -2.23 7.85
CA TYR A 33 -8.01 -1.09 8.76
C TYR A 33 -9.42 -0.53 8.95
N ARG A 34 -9.94 -0.61 10.19
CA ARG A 34 -11.30 -0.17 10.55
C ARG A 34 -11.26 1.18 11.25
N VAL A 35 -12.14 2.08 10.84
CA VAL A 35 -12.28 3.40 11.43
C VAL A 35 -13.74 3.68 11.72
N LYS A 36 -14.01 4.24 12.90
CA LYS A 36 -15.28 4.85 13.28
C LYS A 36 -15.10 6.37 13.29
N ILE A 37 -15.94 7.07 12.56
CA ILE A 37 -16.06 8.53 12.63
C ILE A 37 -17.18 8.84 13.62
N GLU A 38 -16.85 9.61 14.65
CA GLU A 38 -17.79 10.06 15.69
C GLU A 38 -18.11 11.55 15.53
N ASN A 39 -19.25 11.98 16.07
CA ASN A 39 -19.71 13.38 16.01
C ASN A 39 -19.78 13.92 14.56
N TYR A 40 -20.28 13.11 13.62
CA TYR A 40 -20.33 13.44 12.20
C TYR A 40 -21.00 14.80 11.93
N SER A 41 -22.06 15.12 12.66
CA SER A 41 -22.79 16.39 12.56
C SER A 41 -21.91 17.62 12.73
N GLN A 42 -20.86 17.53 13.55
CA GLN A 42 -19.90 18.61 13.80
C GLN A 42 -18.86 18.71 12.67
N LEU A 43 -18.46 17.56 12.11
CA LEU A 43 -17.39 17.48 11.11
C LEU A 43 -17.87 17.80 9.69
N LYS A 44 -19.14 17.52 9.39
CA LYS A 44 -19.67 17.55 8.02
C LYS A 44 -19.70 18.95 7.38
N HIS A 45 -19.61 20.01 8.17
CA HIS A 45 -19.64 21.40 7.68
C HIS A 45 -18.25 22.02 7.54
N SER A 46 -17.19 21.29 7.87
CA SER A 46 -15.82 21.82 7.76
C SER A 46 -15.29 21.62 6.34
N TYR A 47 -15.13 22.72 5.61
CA TYR A 47 -14.81 22.72 4.17
C TYR A 47 -13.33 22.43 3.87
N ASP A 48 -12.43 22.81 4.78
CA ASP A 48 -10.98 22.64 4.62
C ASP A 48 -10.39 21.60 5.59
N LEU A 49 -11.25 20.80 6.22
CA LEU A 49 -10.84 19.87 7.26
C LEU A 49 -10.42 18.53 6.63
N VAL A 50 -9.18 18.16 6.88
CA VAL A 50 -8.68 16.80 6.67
C VAL A 50 -8.53 16.14 8.03
N ILE A 51 -9.21 15.01 8.23
CA ILE A 51 -9.24 14.30 9.51
C ILE A 51 -8.31 13.10 9.41
N ASN A 52 -7.19 13.15 10.12
CA ASN A 52 -6.31 11.98 10.22
C ASN A 52 -6.98 10.90 11.10
N CYS A 53 -7.16 9.71 10.53
CA CYS A 53 -7.84 8.58 11.18
C CYS A 53 -6.84 7.61 11.83
N GLY A 54 -5.61 8.04 12.07
CA GLY A 54 -4.53 7.22 12.63
C GLY A 54 -3.71 6.45 11.60
N THR A 55 -2.71 5.75 12.12
CA THR A 55 -1.70 5.01 11.34
C THR A 55 -1.82 3.49 11.49
N PHE A 56 -1.29 2.76 10.51
CA PHE A 56 -1.14 1.32 10.56
C PHE A 56 0.12 0.86 9.83
N HIS A 57 0.59 -0.34 10.18
CA HIS A 57 1.79 -0.94 9.57
C HIS A 57 1.39 -2.01 8.56
N LEU A 58 2.00 -1.96 7.37
CA LEU A 58 1.80 -2.97 6.32
C LEU A 58 3.03 -3.08 5.43
N ALA A 59 3.45 -4.33 5.15
CA ALA A 59 4.61 -4.65 4.31
C ALA A 59 5.93 -3.98 4.78
N GLY A 60 6.05 -3.67 6.08
CA GLY A 60 7.21 -2.99 6.66
C GLY A 60 7.18 -1.45 6.52
N TYR A 61 6.06 -0.88 6.11
CA TYR A 61 5.88 0.58 6.02
C TYR A 61 4.76 1.05 6.93
N GLU A 62 4.86 2.30 7.39
CA GLU A 62 3.79 2.98 8.09
C GLU A 62 2.91 3.73 7.09
N TRP A 63 1.61 3.57 7.25
CA TRP A 63 0.56 4.18 6.44
C TRP A 63 -0.38 4.96 7.34
N THR A 64 -1.08 5.93 6.76
CA THR A 64 -2.17 6.62 7.42
C THR A 64 -3.42 6.62 6.55
N VAL A 65 -4.57 6.79 7.19
CA VAL A 65 -5.82 7.11 6.50
C VAL A 65 -6.24 8.54 6.84
N ASP A 66 -6.50 9.35 5.83
CA ASP A 66 -7.08 10.68 5.98
C ASP A 66 -8.54 10.64 5.48
N TYR A 67 -9.46 11.24 6.22
CA TYR A 67 -10.87 11.42 5.86
C TYR A 67 -11.17 12.86 5.47
N PHE A 68 -11.95 13.00 4.40
CA PHE A 68 -12.39 14.26 3.83
C PHE A 68 -13.92 14.32 3.94
N PRO A 69 -14.47 15.08 4.91
CA PRO A 69 -15.91 15.36 4.99
C PRO A 69 -16.45 16.05 3.74
N ARG A 70 -15.56 16.72 3.02
CA ARG A 70 -15.77 17.26 1.68
C ARG A 70 -14.46 17.14 0.89
N LEU A 71 -14.50 16.36 -0.18
CA LEU A 71 -13.32 16.09 -0.98
C LEU A 71 -13.03 17.16 -2.02
N PHE A 72 -14.07 17.61 -2.73
CA PHE A 72 -13.98 18.73 -3.66
C PHE A 72 -15.07 19.73 -3.35
N TYR A 73 -14.74 21.02 -3.48
CA TYR A 73 -15.67 22.11 -3.19
C TYR A 73 -16.99 21.99 -3.97
N PHE A 74 -16.89 21.60 -5.25
CA PHE A 74 -18.02 21.58 -6.18
C PHE A 74 -18.83 20.27 -6.17
N THR A 75 -18.28 19.15 -5.71
CA THR A 75 -18.94 17.84 -5.88
C THR A 75 -19.74 17.39 -4.66
N ASN A 76 -19.54 18.02 -3.49
CA ASN A 76 -20.13 17.56 -2.22
C ASN A 76 -19.90 16.06 -1.98
N GLU A 77 -18.74 15.55 -2.37
CA GLU A 77 -18.35 14.16 -2.17
C GLU A 77 -17.58 14.00 -0.85
N VAL A 78 -17.77 12.87 -0.18
CA VAL A 78 -16.90 12.43 0.92
C VAL A 78 -15.82 11.52 0.36
N GLY A 79 -14.62 11.61 0.92
CA GLY A 79 -13.48 10.84 0.42
C GLY A 79 -12.53 10.37 1.51
N LEU A 80 -11.67 9.43 1.14
CA LEU A 80 -10.53 8.99 1.93
C LEU A 80 -9.25 9.10 1.12
N ARG A 81 -8.12 9.25 1.80
CA ARG A 81 -6.80 9.07 1.22
C ARG A 81 -6.03 8.08 2.07
N ILE A 82 -5.42 7.10 1.42
CA ILE A 82 -4.44 6.23 2.05
C ILE A 82 -3.08 6.80 1.67
N ARG A 83 -2.27 7.15 2.66
CA ARG A 83 -1.00 7.82 2.44
C ARG A 83 0.12 7.05 3.10
N LEU A 84 1.23 6.94 2.41
CA LEU A 84 2.44 6.35 2.92
C LEU A 84 3.18 7.39 3.77
N CYS A 85 3.50 7.07 5.02
CA CYS A 85 4.19 7.98 5.93
C CYS A 85 5.71 7.99 5.68
N THR A 86 6.24 6.91 5.10
CA THR A 86 7.67 6.72 4.88
C THR A 86 8.07 6.98 3.43
N ASN A 87 9.17 7.70 3.20
CA ASN A 87 9.74 7.79 1.86
C ASN A 87 10.25 6.41 1.40
N ILE A 88 9.89 6.03 0.18
CA ILE A 88 10.37 4.82 -0.47
C ILE A 88 11.26 5.19 -1.65
N ASN A 89 12.31 4.40 -1.87
CA ASN A 89 13.15 4.46 -3.06
C ASN A 89 12.62 3.56 -4.20
N THR A 90 11.63 2.71 -3.89
CA THR A 90 11.03 1.75 -4.81
C THR A 90 9.63 2.20 -5.22
N SER A 91 8.98 1.45 -6.11
CA SER A 91 7.53 1.54 -6.29
C SER A 91 6.80 0.44 -5.50
N LEU A 92 5.59 0.74 -5.00
CA LEU A 92 4.69 -0.21 -4.36
C LEU A 92 3.38 -0.30 -5.13
N LYS A 93 2.94 -1.51 -5.47
CA LYS A 93 1.62 -1.73 -6.09
C LYS A 93 0.60 -1.98 -5.00
N LEU A 94 -0.47 -1.21 -5.00
CA LEU A 94 -1.56 -1.26 -4.03
C LEU A 94 -2.87 -1.65 -4.70
N ASP A 95 -3.55 -2.63 -4.14
CA ASP A 95 -4.97 -2.89 -4.36
C ASP A 95 -5.73 -2.44 -3.10
N ILE A 96 -6.62 -1.47 -3.27
CA ILE A 96 -7.39 -0.84 -2.21
C ILE A 96 -8.86 -1.15 -2.43
N GLN A 97 -9.54 -1.63 -1.38
CA GLN A 97 -10.99 -1.72 -1.32
C GLN A 97 -11.48 -0.95 -0.09
N ILE A 98 -12.52 -0.15 -0.27
CA ILE A 98 -13.16 0.59 0.82
C ILE A 98 -14.59 0.08 0.97
N ASN A 99 -14.97 -0.24 2.20
CA ASN A 99 -16.32 -0.66 2.56
C ASN A 99 -16.93 0.34 3.56
N LEU A 100 -18.21 0.67 3.39
CA LEU A 100 -19.01 1.24 4.48
C LEU A 100 -19.63 0.11 5.29
N ILE A 101 -19.69 0.27 6.61
CA ILE A 101 -20.21 -0.73 7.53
C ILE A 101 -21.53 -0.20 8.09
N ASP A 102 -22.62 -0.98 7.94
CA ASP A 102 -23.90 -0.64 8.55
C ASP A 102 -23.96 -1.04 10.04
N PRO A 103 -24.95 -0.57 10.82
CA PRO A 103 -25.07 -0.92 12.24
C PRO A 103 -25.22 -2.42 12.53
N SER A 104 -25.62 -3.22 11.54
CA SER A 104 -25.68 -4.69 11.65
C SER A 104 -24.36 -5.37 11.34
N GLY A 105 -23.30 -4.62 11.03
CA GLY A 105 -21.98 -5.13 10.67
C GLY A 105 -21.85 -5.54 9.20
N ARG A 106 -22.87 -5.32 8.36
CA ARG A 106 -22.79 -5.65 6.93
C ARG A 106 -22.03 -4.57 6.18
N CYS A 107 -21.21 -5.03 5.24
CA CYS A 107 -20.34 -4.18 4.45
C CYS A 107 -20.94 -3.89 3.06
N LEU A 108 -20.83 -2.64 2.62
CA LEU A 108 -21.04 -2.23 1.24
C LEU A 108 -19.72 -1.76 0.64
N VAL A 109 -19.27 -2.43 -0.42
CA VAL A 109 -18.11 -1.96 -1.19
C VAL A 109 -18.46 -0.66 -1.90
N VAL A 110 -17.77 0.42 -1.56
CA VAL A 110 -17.99 1.76 -2.11
C VAL A 110 -16.91 2.18 -3.08
N ALA A 111 -15.70 1.62 -2.95
CA ALA A 111 -14.62 1.86 -3.90
C ALA A 111 -13.68 0.65 -4.01
N LYS A 112 -13.13 0.46 -5.21
CA LYS A 112 -11.96 -0.37 -5.49
C LYS A 112 -10.99 0.42 -6.35
N LYS A 113 -9.71 0.49 -5.96
CA LYS A 113 -8.67 1.23 -6.67
C LYS A 113 -7.38 0.43 -6.72
N LYS A 114 -6.75 0.41 -7.89
CA LYS A 114 -5.37 -0.06 -8.05
C LYS A 114 -4.46 1.16 -8.17
N ARG A 115 -3.34 1.16 -7.46
CA ARG A 115 -2.41 2.29 -7.46
C ARG A 115 -0.96 1.83 -7.43
N THR A 116 -0.09 2.69 -7.92
CA THR A 116 1.36 2.56 -7.75
C THR A 116 1.84 3.75 -6.96
N TYR A 117 2.40 3.52 -5.78
CA TYR A 117 3.04 4.55 -4.98
C TYR A 117 4.51 4.61 -5.37
N TYR A 118 5.01 5.83 -5.51
CA TYR A 118 6.41 6.15 -5.77
C TYR A 118 6.87 7.18 -4.73
N TRP A 119 8.17 7.48 -4.74
CA TRP A 119 8.76 8.49 -3.87
C TRP A 119 7.99 9.83 -3.93
N ARG A 120 7.61 10.39 -2.76
CA ARG A 120 6.79 11.61 -2.60
C ARG A 120 5.34 11.55 -3.09
N ASN A 121 4.77 10.37 -3.35
CA ASN A 121 3.35 10.28 -3.65
C ASN A 121 2.52 10.19 -2.36
N ASP A 122 1.82 11.28 -2.03
CA ASP A 122 0.91 11.35 -0.87
C ASP A 122 -0.35 10.50 -1.03
N GLY A 123 -0.52 9.84 -2.18
CA GLY A 123 -1.73 9.14 -2.56
C GLY A 123 -2.82 10.10 -2.98
N GLU A 124 -3.52 9.80 -4.06
CA GLU A 124 -4.67 10.62 -4.44
C GLU A 124 -5.86 10.34 -3.50
N PRO A 125 -6.74 11.29 -3.25
CA PRO A 125 -7.98 10.95 -2.57
C PRO A 125 -8.86 10.00 -3.39
N ILE A 126 -9.75 9.29 -2.71
CA ILE A 126 -10.70 8.31 -3.26
C ILE A 126 -12.09 8.75 -2.81
N THR A 127 -12.93 9.12 -3.76
CA THR A 127 -14.35 9.36 -3.49
C THR A 127 -15.01 8.07 -3.01
N ILE A 128 -15.68 8.13 -1.86
CA ILE A 128 -16.51 7.04 -1.34
C ILE A 128 -17.94 7.18 -1.84
N MET A 129 -18.52 8.37 -1.65
CA MET A 129 -19.94 8.61 -1.90
C MET A 129 -20.23 10.11 -1.96
N ARG A 130 -21.36 10.48 -2.57
CA ARG A 130 -21.93 11.82 -2.37
C ARG A 130 -22.38 11.98 -0.93
N LYS A 131 -22.09 13.14 -0.33
CA LYS A 131 -22.44 13.46 1.05
C LYS A 131 -23.94 13.30 1.31
N THR A 132 -24.79 13.83 0.44
CA THR A 132 -26.25 13.73 0.58
C THR A 132 -26.77 12.29 0.56
N LYS A 133 -26.10 11.40 -0.18
CA LYS A 133 -26.42 9.97 -0.22
C LYS A 133 -25.94 9.26 1.05
N LEU A 134 -24.81 9.68 1.61
CA LEU A 134 -24.35 9.16 2.91
C LEU A 134 -25.34 9.57 4.02
N GLU A 135 -25.74 10.84 4.06
CA GLU A 135 -26.67 11.40 5.04
C GLU A 135 -28.08 10.80 5.00
N SER A 136 -28.54 10.36 3.82
CA SER A 136 -29.83 9.67 3.68
C SER A 136 -29.73 8.15 3.82
N SER A 137 -28.53 7.60 4.06
CA SER A 137 -28.30 6.16 4.16
C SER A 137 -28.41 5.64 5.59
N LYS A 138 -28.55 4.32 5.71
CA LYS A 138 -28.46 3.60 6.99
C LYS A 138 -27.05 3.55 7.61
N TYR A 139 -26.02 4.05 6.92
CA TYR A 139 -24.63 3.95 7.39
C TYR A 139 -24.28 5.01 8.44
N ILE A 140 -24.99 6.14 8.44
CA ILE A 140 -24.96 7.08 9.56
C ILE A 140 -25.98 6.62 10.58
N ASN A 141 -25.52 6.34 11.80
CA ASN A 141 -26.33 5.94 12.93
C ASN A 141 -25.73 6.53 14.20
N ASP A 142 -26.59 7.14 15.03
CA ASP A 142 -26.18 7.79 16.29
C ASP A 142 -25.02 8.78 16.10
N ASP A 143 -25.18 9.67 15.11
CA ASP A 143 -24.18 10.66 14.67
C ASP A 143 -22.78 10.09 14.35
N CYS A 144 -22.71 8.79 14.05
CA CYS A 144 -21.48 8.08 13.72
C CYS A 144 -21.62 7.32 12.41
N PHE A 145 -20.50 7.01 11.76
CA PHE A 145 -20.44 5.98 10.73
C PHE A 145 -19.09 5.28 10.76
N SER A 146 -19.00 4.09 10.16
CA SER A 146 -17.75 3.32 10.12
C SER A 146 -17.41 2.87 8.71
N PHE A 147 -16.12 2.72 8.46
CA PHE A 147 -15.60 2.18 7.21
C PHE A 147 -14.42 1.24 7.44
N GLU A 148 -14.20 0.37 6.46
CA GLU A 148 -13.02 -0.48 6.34
C GLU A 148 -12.21 -0.09 5.11
N CYS A 149 -10.90 0.00 5.28
CA CYS A 149 -9.94 0.00 4.21
C CYS A 149 -9.23 -1.36 4.17
N ILE A 150 -9.52 -2.16 3.16
CA ILE A 150 -8.75 -3.38 2.86
C ILE A 150 -7.64 -2.97 1.91
N VAL A 151 -6.40 -3.09 2.38
CA VAL A 151 -5.22 -2.64 1.64
C VAL A 151 -4.32 -3.82 1.40
N THR A 152 -4.00 -4.05 0.13
CA THR A 152 -3.08 -5.10 -0.30
C THR A 152 -1.88 -4.44 -0.99
N VAL A 153 -0.69 -4.64 -0.43
CA VAL A 153 0.58 -4.18 -1.01
C VAL A 153 1.29 -5.36 -1.65
N THR A 154 1.66 -5.20 -2.91
CA THR A 154 2.52 -6.15 -3.63
C THR A 154 3.86 -5.48 -3.92
N LYS A 155 4.95 -6.13 -3.48
CA LYS A 155 6.33 -5.67 -3.71
C LYS A 155 7.27 -6.85 -3.97
N TRP A 156 8.40 -6.59 -4.61
CA TRP A 156 9.43 -7.61 -4.84
C TRP A 156 10.18 -7.97 -3.55
N SER A 157 10.56 -9.24 -3.38
CA SER A 157 11.39 -9.73 -2.27
C SER A 157 12.82 -9.17 -2.33
N HIS A 158 13.32 -8.97 -3.55
CA HIS A 158 14.55 -8.29 -3.90
C HIS A 158 14.26 -7.41 -5.12
N GLU A 159 14.62 -6.12 -5.10
CA GLU A 159 14.54 -5.34 -6.32
C GLU A 159 15.50 -5.95 -7.35
N PRO A 160 15.05 -6.22 -8.60
CA PRO A 160 15.98 -6.56 -9.66
C PRO A 160 16.93 -5.37 -9.82
N LYS A 161 18.20 -5.56 -9.45
CA LYS A 161 19.25 -4.62 -9.81
C LYS A 161 19.38 -4.70 -11.33
N TYR A 162 18.85 -3.73 -12.05
CA TYR A 162 19.25 -3.53 -13.43
C TYR A 162 20.72 -3.10 -13.39
N SER A 163 21.63 -3.96 -13.84
CA SER A 163 22.99 -3.55 -14.16
C SER A 163 22.91 -2.64 -15.38
N GLU A 164 23.42 -1.41 -15.27
CA GLU A 164 23.52 -0.44 -16.38
C GLU A 164 24.53 -0.86 -17.47
N GLU A 165 25.09 -2.06 -17.40
CA GLU A 165 26.03 -2.57 -18.39
C GLU A 165 25.28 -3.46 -19.39
N GLU A 166 24.76 -2.84 -20.46
CA GLU A 166 24.73 -3.36 -21.85
C GLU A 166 23.75 -2.54 -22.70
N VAL A 167 24.07 -1.26 -22.93
CA VAL A 167 23.60 -0.56 -24.12
C VAL A 167 24.81 0.02 -24.84
N SER A 168 25.68 -0.85 -25.35
CA SER A 168 26.59 -0.52 -26.43
C SER A 168 25.80 -0.60 -27.75
N PHE A 169 25.35 0.57 -28.23
CA PHE A 169 24.89 0.73 -29.61
C PHE A 169 26.06 0.46 -30.55
N TRP A 170 25.90 -0.51 -31.45
CA TRP A 170 26.67 -0.61 -32.69
C TRP A 170 26.00 0.24 -33.77
#